data_AF-A0A192TCH9-F1
#
_entry.id   AF-A0A192TCH9-F1
#
_cell.length_a   1.000
_cell.length_b   1.000
_cell.length_c   1.000
_cell.angle_alpha   90.00
_cell.angle_beta   90.00
_cell.angle_gamma   90.00
#
_symmetry.space_group_name_H-M   'P 1'
#
loop_
_entity.id
_entity.type
_entity.pdbx_description
1 polymer ?
#
loop_
_entity_poly.entity_id
_entity_poly.type
_entity_poly.pdbx_seq_one_letter_code
_entity_poly.pdbx_strand_id
1 'polypeptide(L)'
;MRGISTILALCAAIAMTIATAGAAAADPLVFSYHGWQVDLTNARGAEPDKEMILPVKRQLDIVEHVDLKPDILKFMQTIRIWANPAAAGFGPGHYSRKTGVDLRVASLEPDKPIILHELLHAYNDRMLPGGFDNPDIRQFFDNGRGLWPSDSYVMSNSHEFFAVTASVYLYGDIERPPHSRSELRKNQPRYYQWLATLFDGRPHS
;
A
#
# COMPACT_ATOMS: atom_id res chain seq x y z
N MET A 1 -5.02 81.78 42.52
CA MET A 1 -6.28 81.29 43.13
C MET A 1 -7.10 80.57 42.08
N ARG A 2 -7.64 79.39 42.44
CA ARG A 2 -8.58 78.51 41.70
C ARG A 2 -7.96 77.73 40.53
N GLY A 3 -8.08 76.40 40.41
CA GLY A 3 -8.77 75.38 41.20
C GLY A 3 -8.30 73.97 40.79
N ILE A 4 -8.56 72.99 41.66
CA ILE A 4 -8.24 71.56 41.52
C ILE A 4 -9.40 70.82 40.84
N SER A 5 -9.10 69.69 40.16
CA SER A 5 -9.91 68.46 39.90
C SER A 5 -9.85 68.06 38.41
N THR A 6 -9.76 66.81 37.95
CA THR A 6 -9.80 65.45 38.54
C THR A 6 -9.47 64.44 37.41
N ILE A 7 -8.81 63.32 37.76
CA ILE A 7 -9.05 61.90 37.36
C ILE A 7 -8.80 61.41 35.91
N LEU A 8 -7.98 60.34 35.86
CA LEU A 8 -7.86 59.17 34.96
C LEU A 8 -8.61 59.17 33.61
N ALA A 9 -7.94 58.72 32.54
CA ALA A 9 -7.90 57.30 32.14
C ALA A 9 -7.24 57.11 30.76
N LEU A 10 -6.78 55.87 30.57
CA LEU A 10 -6.01 55.24 29.49
C LEU A 10 -6.73 55.19 28.11
N CYS A 11 -5.96 54.77 27.09
CA CYS A 11 -6.32 54.26 25.74
C CYS A 11 -6.11 55.28 24.60
N ALA A 12 -5.45 54.97 23.48
CA ALA A 12 -5.28 53.68 22.81
C ALA A 12 -3.94 53.61 22.05
N ALA A 13 -3.24 52.49 22.16
CA ALA A 13 -2.20 52.11 21.20
C ALA A 13 -2.89 51.47 19.99
N ILE A 14 -2.81 52.15 18.84
CA ILE A 14 -3.17 51.61 17.54
C ILE A 14 -1.93 50.91 16.98
N ALA A 15 -1.99 49.59 16.87
CA ALA A 15 -1.52 48.83 15.70
C ALA A 15 -1.45 47.34 16.05
N MET A 16 -2.16 46.51 15.30
CA MET A 16 -1.54 45.49 14.45
C MET A 16 -2.67 44.76 13.70
N THR A 17 -2.81 45.10 12.43
CA THR A 17 -3.42 44.21 11.44
C THR A 17 -2.59 42.93 11.37
N ILE A 18 -3.07 41.87 12.00
CA ILE A 18 -2.58 40.52 11.71
C ILE A 18 -3.29 40.09 10.43
N ALA A 19 -2.60 40.23 9.30
CA ALA A 19 -2.96 39.50 8.10
C ALA A 19 -2.75 38.00 8.41
N THR A 20 -3.83 37.28 8.70
CA THR A 20 -3.80 35.82 8.70
C THR A 20 -3.60 35.38 7.25
N ALA A 21 -2.34 35.20 6.85
CA ALA A 21 -2.03 34.34 5.72
C ALA A 21 -2.54 32.95 6.08
N GLY A 22 -3.74 32.60 5.61
CA GLY A 22 -4.22 31.24 5.68
C GLY A 22 -3.26 30.39 4.86
N ALA A 23 -2.35 29.68 5.54
CA ALA A 23 -1.70 28.54 4.93
C ALA A 23 -2.83 27.64 4.47
N ALA A 24 -2.99 27.48 3.15
CA ALA A 24 -3.95 26.52 2.61
C ALA A 24 -3.67 25.19 3.30
N ALA A 25 -4.66 24.64 4.00
CA ALA A 25 -4.53 23.34 4.63
C ALA A 25 -4.07 22.35 3.55
N ALA A 26 -3.07 21.52 3.87
CA ALA A 26 -2.62 20.48 2.94
C ALA A 26 -3.82 19.64 2.50
N ASP A 27 -3.88 19.29 1.21
CA ASP A 27 -4.97 18.49 0.68
C ASP A 27 -5.05 17.17 1.47
N PRO A 28 -6.16 16.85 2.14
CA PRO A 28 -6.26 15.64 2.95
C PRO A 28 -6.10 14.35 2.13
N LEU A 29 -6.28 14.42 0.81
CA LEU A 29 -6.07 13.29 -0.11
C LEU A 29 -4.60 13.10 -0.51
N VAL A 30 -3.71 14.02 -0.14
CA VAL A 30 -2.26 13.85 -0.26
C VAL A 30 -1.66 13.73 1.13
N PHE A 31 -1.19 12.54 1.49
CA PHE A 31 -0.73 12.29 2.85
C PHE A 31 0.47 11.35 2.90
N SER A 32 1.28 11.54 3.95
CA SER A 32 2.29 10.57 4.36
C SER A 32 1.71 9.64 5.43
N TYR A 33 1.98 8.35 5.33
CA TYR A 33 1.56 7.36 6.32
C TYR A 33 2.66 6.31 6.47
N HIS A 34 3.22 6.14 7.68
CA HIS A 34 4.31 5.19 7.98
C HIS A 34 5.51 5.18 6.99
N GLY A 35 5.75 6.28 6.26
CA GLY A 35 6.82 6.38 5.26
C GLY A 35 6.36 6.26 3.81
N TRP A 36 5.12 5.84 3.56
CA TRP A 36 4.48 5.91 2.25
C TRP A 36 4.02 7.33 1.92
N GLN A 37 4.13 7.69 0.65
CA GLN A 37 3.53 8.88 0.08
C GLN A 37 2.33 8.46 -0.77
N VAL A 38 1.14 8.95 -0.40
CA VAL A 38 -0.14 8.58 -1.02
C VAL A 38 -0.81 9.81 -1.62
N ASP A 39 -1.31 9.68 -2.84
CA ASP A 39 -2.03 10.72 -3.57
C ASP A 39 -3.36 10.20 -4.13
N LEU A 40 -4.46 10.47 -3.43
CA LEU A 40 -5.81 10.05 -3.81
C LEU A 40 -6.60 11.14 -4.54
N THR A 41 -5.97 12.26 -4.91
CA THR A 41 -6.67 13.45 -5.43
C THR A 41 -7.49 13.17 -6.69
N ASN A 42 -7.02 12.27 -7.54
CA ASN A 42 -7.73 11.85 -8.76
C ASN A 42 -9.03 11.06 -8.50
N ALA A 43 -9.25 10.58 -7.27
CA ALA A 43 -10.50 9.94 -6.87
C ALA A 43 -11.48 10.91 -6.19
N ARG A 44 -11.19 12.21 -6.18
CA ARG A 44 -12.07 13.22 -5.58
C ARG A 44 -13.49 13.10 -6.14
N GLY A 45 -14.46 13.01 -5.23
CA GLY A 45 -15.87 12.86 -5.57
C GLY A 45 -16.31 11.44 -5.91
N ALA A 46 -15.41 10.45 -5.94
CA ALA A 46 -15.79 9.04 -6.02
C ALA A 46 -16.46 8.56 -4.72
N GLU A 47 -15.89 8.96 -3.58
CA GLU A 47 -16.37 8.69 -2.22
C GLU A 47 -16.01 9.89 -1.31
N PRO A 48 -16.59 10.01 -0.10
CA PRO A 48 -16.12 10.98 0.89
C PRO A 48 -14.63 10.79 1.22
N ASP A 49 -13.87 11.88 1.38
CA ASP A 49 -12.41 11.83 1.61
C ASP A 49 -12.00 10.85 2.72
N LYS A 50 -12.74 10.82 3.83
CA LYS A 50 -12.46 9.90 4.96
C LYS A 50 -12.63 8.42 4.58
N GLU A 51 -13.64 8.10 3.77
CA GLU A 51 -13.94 6.73 3.32
C GLU A 51 -12.93 6.26 2.28
N MET A 52 -12.25 7.16 1.56
CA MET A 52 -11.12 6.81 0.70
C MET A 52 -9.83 6.56 1.50
N ILE A 53 -9.56 7.41 2.51
CA ILE A 53 -8.31 7.35 3.29
C ILE A 53 -8.26 6.12 4.19
N LEU A 54 -9.39 5.77 4.84
CA LEU A 54 -9.42 4.73 5.86
C LEU A 54 -9.01 3.34 5.33
N PRO A 55 -9.58 2.82 4.23
CA PRO A 55 -9.17 1.52 3.68
C PRO A 55 -7.72 1.49 3.20
N VAL A 56 -7.23 2.60 2.62
CA VAL A 56 -5.82 2.69 2.18
C VAL A 56 -4.88 2.57 3.38
N LYS A 57 -5.14 3.31 4.46
CA LYS A 57 -4.34 3.21 5.70
C LYS A 57 -4.41 1.81 6.29
N ARG A 58 -5.60 1.20 6.35
CA ARG A 58 -5.79 -0.15 6.89
C ARG A 58 -4.95 -1.18 6.12
N GLN A 59 -4.90 -1.09 4.80
CA GLN A 59 -4.07 -1.99 4.00
C GLN A 59 -2.57 -1.70 4.10
N LEU A 60 -2.16 -0.44 4.29
CA LEU A 60 -0.77 -0.12 4.60
C LEU A 60 -0.35 -0.65 5.97
N ASP A 61 -1.25 -0.64 6.95
CA ASP A 61 -1.01 -1.31 8.23
C ASP A 61 -0.78 -2.81 8.00
N ILE A 62 -1.55 -3.47 7.13
CA ILE A 62 -1.29 -4.88 6.79
C ILE A 62 0.16 -5.06 6.30
N VAL A 63 0.65 -4.18 5.42
CA VAL A 63 2.03 -4.28 4.91
C VAL A 63 3.08 -4.14 6.03
N GLU A 64 2.86 -3.26 7.01
CA GLU A 64 3.75 -3.14 8.18
C GLU A 64 3.71 -4.38 9.09
N HIS A 65 2.55 -5.05 9.20
CA HIS A 65 2.32 -6.14 10.16
C HIS A 65 2.65 -7.55 9.63
N VAL A 66 3.01 -7.69 8.34
CA VAL A 66 3.43 -8.99 7.77
C VAL A 66 4.93 -9.28 7.96
N ASP A 67 5.59 -8.56 8.87
CA ASP A 67 6.98 -8.80 9.32
C ASP A 67 8.02 -8.90 8.19
N LEU A 68 7.90 -8.03 7.18
CA LEU A 68 8.88 -7.94 6.08
C LEU A 68 10.28 -7.62 6.60
N LYS A 69 11.31 -8.13 5.90
CA LYS A 69 12.68 -7.66 6.10
C LYS A 69 12.74 -6.13 5.93
N PRO A 70 13.52 -5.40 6.76
CA PRO A 70 13.55 -3.94 6.72
C PRO A 70 13.92 -3.34 5.36
N ASP A 71 14.81 -3.99 4.60
CA ASP A 71 15.21 -3.56 3.27
C ASP A 71 14.09 -3.72 2.24
N ILE A 72 13.30 -4.79 2.32
CA ILE A 72 12.11 -5.00 1.48
C ILE A 72 11.04 -3.97 1.80
N LEU A 73 10.74 -3.73 3.08
CA LEU A 73 9.78 -2.71 3.49
C LEU A 73 10.23 -1.32 3.02
N LYS A 74 11.51 -0.98 3.20
CA LYS A 74 12.09 0.28 2.73
C LYS A 74 11.97 0.44 1.22
N PHE A 75 12.22 -0.61 0.45
CA PHE A 75 12.00 -0.62 -0.99
C PHE A 75 10.51 -0.38 -1.32
N MET A 76 9.58 -1.08 -0.67
CA MET A 76 8.14 -0.94 -0.91
C MET A 76 7.65 0.49 -0.60
N GLN A 77 8.20 1.14 0.42
CA GLN A 77 7.92 2.56 0.74
C GLN A 77 8.37 3.54 -0.36
N THR A 78 9.26 3.13 -1.29
CA THR A 78 9.64 3.96 -2.45
C THR A 78 8.63 3.90 -3.60
N ILE A 79 7.69 2.95 -3.57
CA ILE A 79 6.71 2.79 -4.63
C ILE A 79 5.59 3.80 -4.42
N ARG A 80 5.36 4.64 -5.44
CA ARG A 80 4.25 5.61 -5.44
C ARG A 80 2.91 4.88 -5.31
N ILE A 81 2.05 5.36 -4.42
CA ILE A 81 0.66 4.92 -4.29
C ILE A 81 -0.24 6.09 -4.64
N TRP A 82 -1.18 5.87 -5.55
CA TRP A 82 -2.09 6.92 -5.99
C TRP A 82 -3.42 6.35 -6.44
N ALA A 83 -4.46 7.17 -6.52
CA ALA A 83 -5.75 6.74 -7.06
C ALA A 83 -5.86 7.04 -8.56
N ASN A 84 -6.45 6.11 -9.32
CA ASN A 84 -6.78 6.33 -10.73
C ASN A 84 -8.14 5.69 -11.07
N PRO A 85 -9.26 6.30 -10.67
CA PRO A 85 -10.59 5.72 -10.89
C PRO A 85 -10.95 5.58 -12.38
N ALA A 86 -10.31 6.36 -13.26
CA ALA A 86 -10.53 6.33 -14.70
C ALA A 86 -9.76 5.20 -15.42
N ALA A 87 -8.85 4.50 -14.73
CA ALA A 87 -8.18 3.35 -15.31
C ALA A 87 -9.21 2.25 -15.60
N ALA A 88 -9.36 1.87 -16.87
CA ALA A 88 -10.19 0.73 -17.25
C ALA A 88 -9.43 -0.60 -17.03
N GLY A 89 -10.17 -1.66 -16.67
CA GLY A 89 -9.73 -3.03 -16.95
C GLY A 89 -8.93 -3.80 -15.90
N PHE A 90 -8.66 -3.26 -14.70
CA PHE A 90 -7.97 -3.99 -13.62
C PHE A 90 -8.81 -4.07 -12.34
N GLY A 91 -8.37 -4.88 -11.38
CA GLY A 91 -9.01 -5.08 -10.07
C GLY A 91 -8.92 -3.85 -9.14
N PRO A 92 -9.10 -3.99 -7.82
CA PRO A 92 -9.08 -2.85 -6.90
C PRO A 92 -7.71 -2.13 -6.80
N GLY A 93 -6.63 -2.78 -7.24
CA GLY A 93 -5.31 -2.20 -7.42
C GLY A 93 -4.66 -2.67 -8.73
N HIS A 94 -3.61 -1.97 -9.13
CA HIS A 94 -2.71 -2.42 -10.19
C HIS A 94 -1.32 -1.80 -10.01
N TYR A 95 -0.29 -2.61 -10.15
CA TYR A 95 1.09 -2.16 -10.25
C TYR A 95 1.52 -1.96 -11.71
N SER A 96 2.14 -0.81 -12.00
CA SER A 96 2.94 -0.62 -13.20
C SER A 96 4.31 -0.05 -12.88
N ARG A 97 5.33 -0.47 -13.63
CA ARG A 97 6.71 0.04 -13.51
C ARG A 97 6.78 1.57 -13.66
N LYS A 98 5.92 2.16 -14.48
CA LYS A 98 5.95 3.59 -14.81
C LYS A 98 5.31 4.45 -13.72
N THR A 99 4.22 3.97 -13.11
CA THR A 99 3.36 4.80 -12.24
C THR A 99 3.33 4.35 -10.79
N GLY A 100 3.83 3.16 -10.46
CA GLY A 100 3.69 2.56 -9.14
C GLY A 100 2.35 1.85 -8.99
N VAL A 101 1.76 1.92 -7.80
CA VAL A 101 0.47 1.29 -7.48
C VAL A 101 -0.65 2.30 -7.71
N ASP A 102 -1.53 2.00 -8.67
CA ASP A 102 -2.81 2.69 -8.82
C ASP A 102 -3.92 1.95 -8.06
N LEU A 103 -4.78 2.73 -7.39
CA LEU A 103 -5.88 2.23 -6.57
C LEU A 103 -7.24 2.70 -7.09
N ARG A 104 -8.22 1.80 -7.03
CA ARG A 104 -9.64 2.08 -7.22
C ARG A 104 -10.30 2.11 -5.83
N VAL A 105 -10.20 3.25 -5.17
CA VAL A 105 -10.58 3.42 -3.74
C VAL A 105 -12.02 3.00 -3.41
N ALA A 106 -12.97 3.18 -4.34
CA ALA A 106 -14.36 2.75 -4.16
C ALA A 106 -14.55 1.22 -4.11
N SER A 107 -13.56 0.45 -4.59
CA SER A 107 -13.57 -1.02 -4.57
C SER A 107 -12.54 -1.61 -3.60
N LEU A 108 -11.89 -0.75 -2.80
CA LEU A 108 -10.81 -1.17 -1.92
C LEU A 108 -11.38 -1.69 -0.59
N GLU A 109 -11.43 -3.00 -0.44
CA GLU A 109 -11.86 -3.63 0.80
C GLU A 109 -10.78 -3.51 1.88
N PRO A 110 -11.07 -2.90 3.05
CA PRO A 110 -10.05 -2.45 4.00
C PRO A 110 -9.18 -3.58 4.57
N ASP A 111 -9.75 -4.75 4.81
CA ASP A 111 -9.04 -5.86 5.46
C ASP A 111 -8.41 -6.84 4.46
N LYS A 112 -8.49 -6.59 3.14
CA LYS A 112 -7.82 -7.44 2.13
C LYS A 112 -6.39 -6.95 1.84
N PRO A 113 -5.42 -7.84 1.55
CA PRO A 113 -4.03 -7.46 1.30
C PRO A 113 -3.79 -6.94 -0.13
N ILE A 114 -4.65 -6.05 -0.66
CA ILE A 114 -4.57 -5.61 -2.07
C ILE A 114 -3.30 -4.78 -2.31
N ILE A 115 -3.00 -3.78 -1.46
CA ILE A 115 -1.76 -3.00 -1.59
C ILE A 115 -0.53 -3.90 -1.42
N LEU A 116 -0.56 -4.87 -0.50
CA LEU A 116 0.54 -5.84 -0.36
C LEU A 116 0.77 -6.62 -1.66
N HIS A 117 -0.31 -7.10 -2.28
CA HIS A 117 -0.25 -7.81 -3.56
C HIS A 117 0.40 -6.95 -4.66
N GLU A 118 -0.03 -5.69 -4.81
CA GLU A 118 0.56 -4.80 -5.83
C GLU A 118 2.03 -4.45 -5.52
N LEU A 119 2.39 -4.30 -4.25
CA LEU A 119 3.78 -4.10 -3.85
C LEU A 119 4.64 -5.35 -4.07
N LEU A 120 4.07 -6.55 -4.02
CA LEU A 120 4.75 -7.78 -4.37
C LEU A 120 5.01 -7.88 -5.88
N HIS A 121 4.11 -7.37 -6.72
CA HIS A 121 4.43 -7.17 -8.14
C HIS A 121 5.63 -6.22 -8.33
N ALA A 122 5.66 -5.11 -7.59
CA ALA A 122 6.80 -4.18 -7.63
C ALA A 122 8.11 -4.81 -7.17
N TYR A 123 8.06 -5.64 -6.12
CA TYR A 123 9.21 -6.39 -5.62
C TYR A 123 9.71 -7.40 -6.66
N ASN A 124 8.81 -8.17 -7.28
CA ASN A 124 9.16 -9.08 -8.36
C ASN A 124 9.83 -8.33 -9.50
N ASP A 125 9.24 -7.23 -9.96
CA ASP A 125 9.73 -6.47 -11.11
C ASP A 125 11.13 -5.84 -10.90
N ARG A 126 11.41 -5.34 -9.69
CA ARG A 126 12.53 -4.41 -9.46
C ARG A 126 13.60 -4.91 -8.50
N MET A 127 13.30 -5.88 -7.63
CA MET A 127 14.24 -6.40 -6.64
C MET A 127 14.74 -7.80 -6.97
N LEU A 128 13.90 -8.65 -7.57
CA LEU A 128 14.31 -10.00 -7.92
C LEU A 128 15.19 -10.05 -9.17
N PRO A 129 16.23 -10.92 -9.21
CA PRO A 129 17.00 -11.15 -10.42
C PRO A 129 16.11 -11.56 -11.59
N GLY A 130 16.28 -10.90 -12.74
CA GLY A 130 15.44 -11.13 -13.92
C GLY A 130 14.08 -10.44 -13.87
N GLY A 131 13.70 -9.78 -12.78
CA GLY A 131 12.42 -9.10 -12.65
C GLY A 131 11.24 -10.05 -12.90
N PHE A 132 10.25 -9.58 -13.64
CA PHE A 132 9.15 -10.39 -14.16
C PHE A 132 9.57 -11.60 -15.03
N ASP A 133 10.82 -11.67 -15.48
CA ASP A 133 11.38 -12.81 -16.20
C ASP A 133 12.13 -13.80 -15.28
N ASN A 134 12.03 -13.66 -13.95
CA ASN A 134 12.73 -14.49 -12.97
C ASN A 134 12.53 -16.00 -13.26
N PRO A 135 13.62 -16.77 -13.47
CA PRO A 135 13.53 -18.16 -13.89
C PRO A 135 13.00 -19.09 -12.79
N ASP A 136 13.27 -18.80 -11.51
CA ASP A 136 12.78 -19.60 -10.39
C ASP A 136 11.25 -19.49 -10.29
N ILE A 137 10.71 -18.27 -10.35
CA ILE A 137 9.26 -18.03 -10.32
C ILE A 137 8.57 -18.75 -11.49
N ARG A 138 9.13 -18.67 -12.70
CA ARG A 138 8.60 -19.38 -13.88
C ARG A 138 8.57 -20.88 -13.66
N GLN A 139 9.66 -21.44 -13.14
CA GLN A 139 9.73 -22.87 -12.85
C GLN A 139 8.70 -23.29 -11.79
N PHE A 140 8.53 -22.51 -10.72
CA PHE A 140 7.51 -22.79 -9.70
C PHE A 140 6.09 -22.65 -10.24
N PHE A 141 5.84 -21.65 -11.07
CA PHE A 141 4.56 -21.49 -11.75
C PHE A 141 4.22 -22.70 -12.63
N ASP A 142 5.18 -23.17 -13.44
CA ASP A 142 4.97 -24.34 -14.29
C ASP A 142 4.79 -25.63 -13.47
N ASN A 143 5.55 -25.81 -12.39
CA ASN A 143 5.35 -26.92 -11.44
C ASN A 143 3.99 -26.85 -10.71
N GLY A 144 3.42 -25.65 -10.58
CA GLY A 144 2.09 -25.43 -10.03
C GLY A 144 0.95 -25.86 -10.95
N ARG A 145 1.22 -26.07 -12.25
CA ARG A 145 0.19 -26.55 -13.20
C ARG A 145 -0.26 -27.95 -12.81
N GLY A 146 -1.57 -28.11 -12.64
CA GLY A 146 -2.17 -29.37 -12.17
C GLY A 146 -2.26 -29.49 -10.63
N LEU A 147 -1.59 -28.61 -9.87
CA LEU A 147 -1.77 -28.47 -8.42
C LEU A 147 -2.82 -27.43 -8.06
N TRP A 148 -2.97 -26.40 -8.89
CA TRP A 148 -3.96 -25.34 -8.74
C TRP A 148 -4.98 -25.38 -9.88
N PRO A 149 -6.24 -24.93 -9.66
CA PRO A 149 -7.23 -24.85 -10.72
C PRO A 149 -6.72 -23.98 -11.87
N SER A 150 -6.77 -24.48 -13.11
CA SER A 150 -6.15 -23.82 -14.27
C SER A 150 -6.80 -22.49 -14.63
N ASP A 151 -8.08 -22.32 -14.29
CA ASP A 151 -8.88 -21.11 -14.49
C ASP A 151 -8.81 -20.14 -13.31
N SER A 152 -8.07 -20.47 -12.25
CA SER A 152 -7.92 -19.60 -11.09
C SER A 152 -7.01 -18.41 -11.37
N TYR A 153 -7.23 -17.32 -10.63
CA TYR A 153 -6.46 -16.09 -10.75
C TYR A 153 -4.94 -16.29 -10.55
N VAL A 154 -4.56 -17.12 -9.56
CA VAL A 154 -3.15 -17.49 -9.29
C VAL A 154 -2.49 -18.20 -10.47
N MET A 155 -3.26 -18.80 -11.39
CA MET A 155 -2.74 -19.49 -12.56
C MET A 155 -2.78 -18.68 -13.86
N SER A 156 -3.15 -17.40 -13.81
CA SER A 156 -3.27 -16.55 -15.01
C SER A 156 -1.92 -16.28 -15.70
N ASN A 157 -0.87 -16.00 -14.92
CA ASN A 157 0.52 -15.91 -15.38
C ASN A 157 1.49 -16.05 -14.18
N SER A 158 2.79 -16.11 -14.46
CA SER A 158 3.82 -16.28 -13.42
C SER A 158 3.94 -15.09 -12.45
N HIS A 159 3.54 -13.88 -12.86
CA HIS A 159 3.60 -12.69 -12.01
C HIS A 159 2.47 -12.73 -10.98
N GLU A 160 1.25 -13.03 -11.42
CA GLU A 160 0.09 -13.23 -10.54
C GLU A 160 0.30 -14.43 -9.63
N PHE A 161 0.86 -15.52 -10.15
CA PHE A 161 1.26 -16.67 -9.34
C PHE A 161 2.15 -16.25 -8.17
N PHE A 162 3.20 -15.48 -8.44
CA PHE A 162 4.10 -14.98 -7.39
C PHE A 162 3.37 -14.05 -6.42
N ALA A 163 2.68 -13.03 -6.92
CA ALA A 163 2.07 -12.02 -6.07
C ALA A 163 0.96 -12.60 -5.17
N VAL A 164 0.14 -13.52 -5.68
CA VAL A 164 -0.90 -14.20 -4.87
C VAL A 164 -0.28 -15.11 -3.82
N THR A 165 0.67 -15.97 -4.19
CA THR A 165 1.23 -16.95 -3.25
C THR A 165 2.16 -16.30 -2.23
N ALA A 166 2.89 -15.26 -2.59
CA ALA A 166 3.64 -14.43 -1.64
C ALA A 166 2.72 -13.64 -0.71
N SER A 167 1.55 -13.17 -1.19
CA SER A 167 0.52 -12.58 -0.32
C SER A 167 0.05 -13.61 0.71
N VAL A 168 -0.25 -14.86 0.30
CA VAL A 168 -0.60 -15.94 1.25
C VAL A 168 0.53 -16.22 2.24
N TYR A 169 1.78 -16.26 1.76
CA TYR A 169 2.93 -16.50 2.61
C TYR A 169 3.08 -15.44 3.71
N LEU A 170 2.87 -14.17 3.38
CA LEU A 170 3.06 -13.03 4.28
C LEU A 170 1.83 -12.71 5.13
N TYR A 171 0.65 -12.71 4.52
CA TYR A 171 -0.60 -12.31 5.16
C TYR A 171 -1.33 -13.48 5.86
N GLY A 172 -1.17 -14.70 5.35
CA GLY A 172 -1.92 -15.86 5.81
C GLY A 172 -3.08 -16.19 4.89
N ASP A 173 -4.29 -16.21 5.43
CA ASP A 173 -5.45 -16.74 4.72
C ASP A 173 -6.06 -15.70 3.77
N ILE A 174 -6.43 -16.14 2.56
CA ILE A 174 -7.10 -15.31 1.55
C ILE A 174 -8.26 -16.08 0.89
N GLU A 175 -9.19 -15.37 0.25
CA GLU A 175 -10.38 -15.97 -0.36
C GLU A 175 -10.09 -16.86 -1.58
N ARG A 176 -8.93 -16.70 -2.22
CA ARG A 176 -8.56 -17.37 -3.48
C ARG A 176 -7.50 -18.44 -3.24
N PRO A 177 -7.39 -19.48 -4.10
CA PRO A 177 -6.27 -20.41 -4.03
C PRO A 177 -4.92 -19.67 -3.99
N PRO A 178 -3.96 -20.11 -3.16
CA PRO A 178 -3.96 -21.36 -2.37
C PRO A 178 -4.68 -21.29 -1.01
N HIS A 179 -5.50 -20.26 -0.74
CA HIS A 179 -6.30 -20.03 0.46
C HIS A 179 -5.56 -19.85 1.78
N SER A 180 -4.47 -20.58 2.04
CA SER A 180 -3.73 -20.56 3.29
C SER A 180 -2.26 -20.94 3.11
N ARG A 181 -1.43 -20.56 4.09
CA ARG A 181 -0.02 -21.01 4.18
C ARG A 181 0.11 -22.53 4.21
N SER A 182 -0.82 -23.20 4.90
CA SER A 182 -0.80 -24.65 5.07
C SER A 182 -0.96 -25.37 3.74
N GLU A 183 -1.92 -24.92 2.93
CA GLU A 183 -2.19 -25.48 1.61
C GLU A 183 -1.05 -25.19 0.63
N LEU A 184 -0.51 -23.96 0.63
CA LEU A 184 0.68 -23.62 -0.15
C LEU A 184 1.88 -24.52 0.20
N ARG A 185 2.16 -24.71 1.49
CA ARG A 185 3.24 -25.57 1.99
C ARG A 185 3.03 -27.04 1.63
N LYS A 186 1.80 -27.52 1.70
CA LYS A 186 1.46 -28.92 1.37
C LYS A 186 1.66 -29.21 -0.11
N ASN A 187 1.14 -28.34 -0.99
CA ASN A 187 1.13 -28.58 -2.43
C ASN A 187 2.47 -28.22 -3.09
N GLN A 188 3.16 -27.18 -2.62
CA GLN A 188 4.45 -26.76 -3.17
C GLN A 188 5.50 -26.47 -2.07
N PRO A 189 5.96 -27.49 -1.33
CA PRO A 189 6.85 -27.31 -0.18
C PRO A 189 8.18 -26.64 -0.52
N ARG A 190 8.77 -26.96 -1.67
CA ARG A 190 10.03 -26.33 -2.14
C ARG A 190 9.83 -24.85 -2.46
N TYR A 191 8.69 -24.50 -3.05
CA TYR A 191 8.35 -23.11 -3.31
C TYR A 191 8.10 -22.32 -2.03
N TYR A 192 7.38 -22.93 -1.07
CA TYR A 192 7.18 -22.35 0.25
C TYR A 192 8.52 -22.05 0.95
N GLN A 193 9.47 -22.98 0.89
CA GLN A 193 10.84 -22.75 1.41
C GLN A 193 11.58 -21.65 0.66
N TRP A 194 11.41 -21.54 -0.66
CA TRP A 194 12.01 -20.46 -1.44
C TRP A 194 11.44 -19.09 -1.04
N LEU A 195 10.12 -18.97 -0.82
CA LEU A 195 9.50 -17.76 -0.27
C LEU A 195 10.07 -17.40 1.11
N ALA A 196 10.31 -18.39 1.96
CA ALA A 196 10.99 -18.17 3.25
C ALA A 196 12.39 -17.56 3.07
N THR A 197 13.16 -18.00 2.07
CA THR A 197 14.48 -17.37 1.81
C THR A 197 14.37 -15.89 1.43
N LEU A 198 13.29 -15.51 0.73
CA LEU A 198 13.03 -14.13 0.34
C LEU A 198 12.59 -13.28 1.53
N PHE A 199 11.64 -13.76 2.31
CA PHE A 199 10.91 -12.93 3.27
C PHE A 199 11.31 -13.12 4.73
N ASP A 200 11.75 -14.31 5.14
CA ASP A 200 12.12 -14.53 6.53
C ASP A 200 13.49 -13.91 6.80
N GLY A 201 13.56 -12.99 7.77
CA GLY A 201 14.83 -12.64 8.40
C GLY A 201 15.45 -13.88 9.06
N ARG A 202 16.78 -13.93 9.21
CA ARG A 202 17.54 -15.09 9.74
C ARG A 202 16.75 -15.89 10.80
N PRO A 203 16.84 -17.23 10.78
CA PRO A 203 16.01 -18.08 11.65
C PRO A 203 16.09 -17.58 13.08
N HIS A 204 14.93 -17.42 13.73
CA HIS A 204 14.87 -17.21 15.16
C HIS A 204 15.60 -18.38 15.82
N SER A 205 16.80 -18.10 16.32
CA SER A 205 17.57 -18.97 17.20
C SER A 205 16.84 -19.17 18.51
#